data_AF-A0A1Y4H7H3-F1
#
_entry.id   AF-A0A1Y4H7H3-F1
#
_cell.length_a   1.000
_cell.length_b   1.000
_cell.length_c   1.000
_cell.angle_alpha   90.00
_cell.angle_beta   90.00
_cell.angle_gamma   90.00
#
_symmetry.space_group_name_H-M   'P 1'
#
loop_
_entity.id
_entity.type
_entity.pdbx_description
1 polymer ?
#
loop_
_entity_poly.entity_id
_entity_poly.type
_entity_poly.pdbx_seq_one_letter_code
_entity_poly.pdbx_strand_id
1 'polypeptide(L)'
;MATQPKKSRRKGRFSRFLFFWTAALAVLVAVLLVQLWAALARYESTTPEAAVMQFLKTVQSADEQQLLEQSGFALSPYEKPGAYRDAVSASLEGIPADREQLRFAKQQKDGACTVKVIAPDASVTLELIEKETGGWTVRPPVPETQSCTILAPSHAAVTVNGQPLPADQSTGSRTATGYEDLADAPQVLEYKLDGLLAAPEVAAVLEDGTACTVQAGKDGAVEITAPVPAAQQQELTDFAWNAAHAYVRYVSRDAAFGEVDVYLHPDTPLRETVRTFDTYWYTDHNSATFANEELLATGSVSDTCCWVELKLEYLVDIGYREVTIPVHYRLYAAQLDGAWKLVSMESL
;
A
#
# COMPACT_ATOMS: atom_id res chain seq x y z
N MET A 1 49.23 13.26 -102.72
CA MET A 1 48.56 13.44 -101.41
C MET A 1 47.09 13.66 -101.67
N ALA A 2 46.25 12.64 -101.43
CA ALA A 2 44.80 12.72 -101.60
C ALA A 2 44.15 12.49 -100.22
N THR A 3 43.40 13.47 -99.73
CA THR A 3 42.68 13.42 -98.46
C THR A 3 41.28 12.87 -98.67
N GLN A 4 40.97 11.73 -98.02
CA GLN A 4 39.62 11.16 -97.99
C GLN A 4 38.68 11.95 -97.06
N PRO A 5 37.38 12.07 -97.40
CA PRO A 5 36.39 12.65 -96.49
C PRO A 5 35.91 11.63 -95.44
N LYS A 6 35.92 12.07 -94.19
CA LYS A 6 35.47 11.34 -92.99
C LYS A 6 33.94 11.17 -93.00
N LYS A 7 33.44 9.92 -93.04
CA LYS A 7 32.02 9.59 -92.82
C LYS A 7 31.59 9.98 -91.39
N SER A 8 30.70 10.95 -91.25
CA SER A 8 30.08 11.30 -89.96
C SER A 8 28.98 10.29 -89.62
N ARG A 9 29.16 9.58 -88.49
CA ARG A 9 28.17 8.67 -87.94
C ARG A 9 26.98 9.46 -87.37
N ARG A 10 25.76 9.24 -87.88
CA ARG A 10 24.48 9.65 -87.24
C ARG A 10 24.33 8.96 -85.88
N LYS A 11 25.02 9.45 -84.83
CA LYS A 11 24.93 8.94 -83.44
C LYS A 11 24.05 9.80 -82.51
N GLY A 12 23.55 10.95 -82.96
CA GLY A 12 22.90 11.94 -82.07
C GLY A 12 21.41 11.74 -81.76
N ARG A 13 20.62 11.15 -82.67
CA ARG A 13 19.15 11.02 -82.48
C ARG A 13 18.74 9.78 -81.67
N PHE A 14 19.37 8.64 -81.94
CA PHE A 14 19.12 7.39 -81.21
C PHE A 14 19.59 7.48 -79.75
N SER A 15 20.75 8.08 -79.49
CA SER A 15 21.26 8.30 -78.12
C SER A 15 20.35 9.22 -77.30
N ARG A 16 19.79 10.28 -77.89
CA ARG A 16 18.83 11.16 -77.20
C ARG A 16 17.51 10.46 -76.92
N PHE A 17 16.98 9.71 -77.87
CA PHE A 17 15.78 8.88 -77.67
C PHE A 17 16.00 7.86 -76.55
N LEU A 18 17.12 7.14 -76.56
CA LEU A 18 17.47 6.17 -75.53
C LEU A 18 17.56 6.84 -74.15
N PHE A 19 18.20 8.02 -74.06
CA PHE A 19 18.30 8.79 -72.82
C PHE A 19 16.94 9.21 -72.26
N PHE A 20 16.05 9.77 -73.09
CA PHE A 20 14.68 10.13 -72.66
C PHE A 20 13.86 8.90 -72.26
N TRP A 21 14.02 7.78 -72.98
CA TRP A 21 13.32 6.54 -72.67
C TRP A 21 13.82 5.92 -71.37
N THR A 22 15.13 5.89 -71.14
CA THR A 22 15.72 5.45 -69.85
C THR A 22 15.33 6.36 -68.69
N ALA A 23 15.24 7.67 -68.92
CA ALA A 23 14.80 8.62 -67.89
C ALA A 23 13.32 8.41 -67.55
N ALA A 24 12.45 8.21 -68.55
CA ALA A 24 11.05 7.89 -68.33
C ALA A 24 10.86 6.56 -67.58
N LEU A 25 11.64 5.53 -67.93
CA LEU A 25 11.60 4.24 -67.23
C LEU A 25 12.12 4.36 -65.80
N ALA A 26 13.17 5.14 -65.55
CA ALA A 26 13.69 5.41 -64.22
C ALA A 26 12.67 6.15 -63.33
N VAL A 27 11.94 7.13 -63.89
CA VAL A 27 10.83 7.81 -63.19
C VAL A 27 9.70 6.83 -62.87
N LEU A 28 9.33 5.98 -63.82
CA LEU A 28 8.29 4.97 -63.60
C LEU A 28 8.70 3.97 -62.50
N VAL A 29 9.95 3.50 -62.51
CA VAL A 29 10.50 2.66 -61.44
C VAL A 29 10.49 3.39 -60.10
N ALA A 30 10.88 4.68 -60.06
CA ALA A 30 10.83 5.46 -58.83
C ALA A 30 9.39 5.59 -58.28
N VAL A 31 8.40 5.83 -59.14
CA VAL A 31 6.98 5.89 -58.73
C VAL A 31 6.50 4.53 -58.18
N LEU A 32 6.85 3.42 -58.84
CA LEU A 32 6.51 2.08 -58.37
C LEU A 32 7.17 1.76 -57.02
N LEU A 33 8.44 2.16 -56.82
CA LEU A 33 9.14 1.98 -55.55
C LEU A 33 8.48 2.79 -54.42
N VAL A 34 8.04 4.03 -54.70
CA VAL A 34 7.32 4.85 -53.72
C VAL A 34 5.98 4.21 -53.34
N GLN A 35 5.23 3.69 -54.31
CA GLN A 35 3.96 2.99 -54.05
C GLN A 35 4.17 1.70 -53.25
N LEU A 36 5.19 0.91 -53.61
CA LEU A 36 5.57 -0.30 -52.89
C LEU A 36 5.96 0.01 -51.45
N TRP A 37 6.75 1.07 -51.24
CA TRP A 37 7.17 1.51 -49.91
C TRP A 37 5.96 1.94 -49.05
N ALA A 38 5.02 2.69 -49.63
CA ALA A 38 3.79 3.07 -48.95
C ALA A 38 2.90 1.84 -48.62
N ALA A 39 2.84 0.85 -49.51
CA ALA A 39 2.10 -0.39 -49.27
C ALA A 39 2.73 -1.24 -48.15
N LEU A 40 4.06 -1.35 -48.15
CA LEU A 40 4.82 -2.03 -47.09
C LEU A 40 4.66 -1.33 -45.75
N ALA A 41 4.77 0.00 -45.70
CA ALA A 41 4.57 0.77 -44.48
C ALA A 41 3.16 0.58 -43.89
N ARG A 42 2.12 0.54 -44.75
CA ARG A 42 0.74 0.22 -44.31
C ARG A 42 0.64 -1.21 -43.79
N TYR A 43 1.20 -2.19 -44.51
CA TYR A 43 1.19 -3.58 -44.06
C TYR A 43 1.89 -3.73 -42.71
N GLU A 44 3.09 -3.17 -42.55
CA GLU A 44 3.85 -3.19 -41.30
C GLU A 44 3.05 -2.59 -40.15
N SER A 45 2.33 -1.47 -40.38
CA SER A 45 1.48 -0.85 -39.35
C SER A 45 0.31 -1.72 -38.86
N THR A 46 -0.09 -2.72 -39.65
CA THR A 46 -1.15 -3.68 -39.28
C THR A 46 -0.63 -4.93 -38.58
N THR A 47 0.69 -5.05 -38.37
CA THR A 47 1.28 -6.23 -37.73
C THR A 47 1.13 -6.21 -36.20
N PRO A 48 1.10 -7.38 -35.55
CA PRO A 48 1.20 -7.52 -34.09
C PRO A 48 2.37 -6.74 -33.48
N GLU A 49 3.53 -6.80 -34.12
CA GLU A 49 4.75 -6.15 -33.62
C GLU A 49 4.63 -4.62 -33.66
N ALA A 50 4.05 -4.07 -34.73
CA ALA A 50 3.80 -2.64 -34.82
C ALA A 50 2.84 -2.15 -33.73
N ALA A 51 1.82 -2.95 -33.40
CA ALA A 51 0.92 -2.65 -32.29
C ALA A 51 1.66 -2.60 -30.94
N VAL A 52 2.54 -3.57 -30.68
CA VAL A 52 3.38 -3.56 -29.47
C VAL A 52 4.31 -2.35 -29.46
N MET A 53 5.00 -2.06 -30.56
CA MET A 53 5.89 -0.90 -30.64
C MET A 53 5.14 0.42 -30.45
N GLN A 54 3.93 0.54 -30.97
CA GLN A 54 3.07 1.70 -30.76
C GLN A 54 2.69 1.82 -29.28
N PHE A 55 2.29 0.72 -28.64
CA PHE A 55 1.95 0.69 -27.22
C PHE A 55 3.14 1.11 -26.35
N LEU A 56 4.31 0.49 -26.53
CA LEU A 56 5.54 0.82 -25.77
C LEU A 56 5.93 2.31 -25.89
N LYS A 57 5.69 2.94 -27.05
CA LYS A 57 5.99 4.37 -27.28
C LYS A 57 4.97 5.32 -26.67
N THR A 58 3.73 4.87 -26.45
CA THR A 58 2.61 5.74 -26.08
C THR A 58 2.12 5.52 -24.65
N VAL A 59 2.40 4.37 -24.04
CA VAL A 59 1.88 4.01 -22.71
C VAL A 59 2.22 5.03 -21.61
N GLN A 60 3.39 5.66 -21.66
CA GLN A 60 3.82 6.66 -20.67
C GLN A 60 3.03 7.98 -20.77
N SER A 61 2.53 8.33 -21.95
CA SER A 61 1.75 9.55 -22.19
C SER A 61 0.27 9.27 -22.48
N ALA A 62 -0.13 8.00 -22.42
CA ALA A 62 -1.50 7.58 -22.64
C ALA A 62 -2.40 8.08 -21.50
N ASP A 63 -3.63 8.39 -21.88
CA ASP A 63 -4.69 8.72 -20.93
C ASP A 63 -5.07 7.47 -20.12
N GLU A 64 -5.12 7.60 -18.80
CA GLU A 64 -5.36 6.48 -17.90
C GLU A 64 -6.76 5.88 -18.08
N GLN A 65 -7.78 6.71 -18.33
CA GLN A 65 -9.15 6.22 -18.53
C GLN A 65 -9.22 5.35 -19.78
N GLN A 66 -8.56 5.76 -20.86
CA GLN A 66 -8.46 4.94 -22.07
C GLN A 66 -7.75 3.61 -21.83
N LEU A 67 -6.68 3.59 -21.03
CA LEU A 67 -5.98 2.35 -20.70
C LEU A 67 -6.86 1.41 -19.87
N LEU A 68 -7.62 1.93 -18.90
CA LEU A 68 -8.55 1.17 -18.07
C LEU A 68 -9.71 0.58 -18.90
N GLU A 69 -10.31 1.37 -19.79
CA GLU A 69 -11.38 0.91 -20.67
C GLU A 69 -10.90 -0.22 -21.60
N GLN A 70 -9.68 -0.11 -22.12
CA GLN A 70 -9.10 -1.12 -23.02
C GLN A 70 -8.69 -2.40 -22.30
N SER A 71 -8.23 -2.31 -21.05
CA SER A 71 -7.87 -3.49 -20.25
C SER A 71 -9.09 -4.20 -19.68
N GLY A 72 -10.18 -3.47 -19.42
CA GLY A 72 -11.33 -3.97 -18.67
C GLY A 72 -11.04 -4.11 -17.17
N PHE A 73 -9.94 -3.52 -16.68
CA PHE A 73 -9.59 -3.52 -15.26
C PHE A 73 -10.42 -2.49 -14.49
N ALA A 74 -10.97 -2.90 -13.35
CA ALA A 74 -11.69 -2.01 -12.44
C ALA A 74 -10.72 -1.48 -11.37
N LEU A 75 -10.36 -0.21 -11.46
CA LEU A 75 -9.49 0.45 -10.48
C LEU A 75 -10.24 0.68 -9.16
N SER A 76 -9.58 0.44 -8.03
CA SER A 76 -10.13 0.78 -6.72
C SER A 76 -10.39 2.29 -6.60
N PRO A 77 -11.52 2.72 -5.99
CA PRO A 77 -11.83 4.14 -5.82
C PRO A 77 -10.86 4.87 -4.90
N TYR A 78 -10.02 4.13 -4.17
CA TYR A 78 -9.02 4.66 -3.24
C TYR A 78 -7.62 4.74 -3.86
N GLU A 79 -7.47 4.52 -5.16
CA GLU A 79 -6.18 4.65 -5.84
C GLU A 79 -5.78 6.10 -6.12
N LYS A 80 -4.46 6.34 -6.18
CA LYS A 80 -3.94 7.65 -6.59
C LYS A 80 -4.17 7.84 -8.11
N PRO A 81 -4.45 9.08 -8.58
CA PRO A 81 -4.50 9.36 -10.00
C PRO A 81 -3.18 8.95 -10.69
N GLY A 82 -3.27 8.23 -11.81
CA GLY A 82 -2.09 7.72 -12.53
C GLY A 82 -1.57 6.36 -12.03
N ALA A 83 -2.10 5.80 -10.94
CA ALA A 83 -1.61 4.55 -10.37
C ALA A 83 -1.68 3.38 -11.36
N TYR A 84 -2.71 3.30 -12.19
CA TYR A 84 -2.83 2.22 -13.18
C TYR A 84 -1.78 2.36 -14.28
N ARG A 85 -1.60 3.57 -14.81
CA ARG A 85 -0.56 3.83 -15.82
C ARG A 85 0.83 3.54 -15.26
N ASP A 86 1.08 3.91 -14.01
CA ASP A 86 2.36 3.71 -13.35
C ASP A 86 2.62 2.21 -13.11
N ALA A 87 1.59 1.44 -12.69
CA ALA A 87 1.66 -0.01 -12.55
C ALA A 87 1.91 -0.73 -13.88
N VAL A 88 1.22 -0.31 -14.95
CA VAL A 88 1.47 -0.84 -16.30
C VAL A 88 2.89 -0.50 -16.75
N SER A 89 3.36 0.72 -16.50
CA SER A 89 4.72 1.12 -16.84
C SER A 89 5.78 0.32 -16.09
N ALA A 90 5.55 0.03 -14.80
CA ALA A 90 6.41 -0.83 -14.00
C ALA A 90 6.45 -2.26 -14.56
N SER A 91 5.32 -2.79 -15.05
CA SER A 91 5.29 -4.12 -15.69
C SER A 91 6.12 -4.21 -17.00
N LEU A 92 6.48 -3.05 -17.56
CA LEU A 92 7.28 -2.92 -18.79
C LEU A 92 8.72 -2.47 -18.49
N GLU A 93 9.11 -2.38 -17.22
CA GLU A 93 10.46 -1.98 -16.83
C GLU A 93 11.50 -2.90 -17.46
N GLY A 94 12.55 -2.31 -18.05
CA GLY A 94 13.58 -3.04 -18.80
C GLY A 94 13.22 -3.40 -20.25
N ILE A 95 12.02 -3.05 -20.74
CA ILE A 95 11.64 -3.24 -22.15
C ILE A 95 11.85 -1.92 -22.94
N PRO A 96 12.86 -1.82 -23.82
CA PRO A 96 13.10 -0.60 -24.58
C PRO A 96 12.04 -0.38 -25.67
N ALA A 97 11.70 0.89 -25.95
CA ALA A 97 10.83 1.27 -27.06
C ALA A 97 11.54 1.28 -28.44
N ASP A 98 12.57 0.44 -28.61
CA ASP A 98 13.38 0.29 -29.82
C ASP A 98 13.24 -1.12 -30.40
N ARG A 99 12.75 -1.21 -31.64
CA ARG A 99 12.44 -2.47 -32.32
C ARG A 99 13.69 -3.33 -32.52
N GLU A 100 14.86 -2.74 -32.71
CA GLU A 100 16.11 -3.48 -33.02
C GLU A 100 16.60 -4.30 -31.82
N GLN A 101 16.31 -3.80 -30.62
CA GLN A 101 16.68 -4.39 -29.33
C GLN A 101 15.70 -5.47 -28.87
N LEU A 102 14.57 -5.65 -29.58
CA LEU A 102 13.50 -6.56 -29.19
C LEU A 102 13.42 -7.78 -30.11
N ARG A 103 12.98 -8.89 -29.53
CA ARG A 103 12.51 -10.08 -30.24
C ARG A 103 11.07 -10.38 -29.84
N PHE A 104 10.29 -10.86 -30.80
CA PHE A 104 8.87 -11.12 -30.62
C PHE A 104 8.59 -12.59 -30.89
N ALA A 105 7.92 -13.25 -29.95
CA ALA A 105 7.41 -14.60 -30.14
C ALA A 105 5.88 -14.56 -30.02
N LYS A 106 5.20 -14.71 -31.16
CA LYS A 106 3.74 -14.78 -31.22
C LYS A 106 3.27 -16.16 -30.77
N GLN A 107 2.27 -16.19 -29.91
CA GLN A 107 1.53 -17.39 -29.54
C GLN A 107 0.05 -17.14 -29.76
N GLN A 108 -0.65 -18.16 -30.26
CA GLN A 108 -2.09 -18.13 -30.42
C GLN A 108 -2.65 -19.42 -29.83
N LYS A 109 -3.51 -19.28 -28.82
CA LYS A 109 -4.08 -20.41 -28.08
C LYS A 109 -5.51 -20.07 -27.69
N ASP A 110 -6.45 -20.98 -27.99
CA ASP A 110 -7.86 -20.88 -27.60
C ASP A 110 -8.52 -19.52 -27.97
N GLY A 111 -8.16 -18.97 -29.14
CA GLY A 111 -8.68 -17.68 -29.62
C GLY A 111 -8.00 -16.44 -29.06
N ALA A 112 -7.16 -16.57 -28.02
CA ALA A 112 -6.33 -15.49 -27.51
C ALA A 112 -5.02 -15.39 -28.32
N CYS A 113 -4.65 -14.17 -28.71
CA CYS A 113 -3.38 -13.87 -29.35
C CYS A 113 -2.47 -13.16 -28.35
N THR A 114 -1.31 -13.73 -28.07
CA THR A 114 -0.30 -13.13 -27.20
C THR A 114 1.03 -12.97 -27.93
N VAL A 115 1.81 -11.97 -27.51
CA VAL A 115 3.17 -11.75 -27.99
C VAL A 115 4.08 -11.64 -26.79
N LYS A 116 5.05 -12.55 -26.72
CA LYS A 116 6.17 -12.44 -25.79
C LYS A 116 7.20 -11.50 -26.40
N VAL A 117 7.43 -10.37 -25.73
CA VAL A 117 8.45 -9.38 -26.04
C VAL A 117 9.68 -9.71 -25.22
N ILE A 118 10.81 -9.89 -25.87
CA ILE A 118 12.08 -10.30 -25.24
C ILE A 118 13.10 -9.20 -25.52
N ALA A 119 13.55 -8.56 -24.44
CA ALA A 119 14.69 -7.66 -24.38
C ALA A 119 15.93 -8.43 -23.87
N PRO A 120 17.13 -7.84 -23.85
CA PRO A 120 18.35 -8.52 -23.39
C PRO A 120 18.24 -9.09 -21.96
N ASP A 121 17.68 -8.30 -21.04
CA ASP A 121 17.63 -8.63 -19.60
C ASP A 121 16.21 -8.76 -19.04
N ALA A 122 15.18 -8.62 -19.89
CA ALA A 122 13.78 -8.63 -19.47
C ALA A 122 12.88 -9.26 -20.54
N SER A 123 11.72 -9.77 -20.13
CA SER A 123 10.68 -10.17 -21.07
C SER A 123 9.29 -9.96 -20.48
N VAL A 124 8.35 -9.56 -21.33
CA VAL A 124 6.94 -9.38 -20.97
C VAL A 124 6.05 -10.09 -21.98
N THR A 125 4.90 -10.60 -21.53
CA THR A 125 3.89 -11.17 -22.42
C THR A 125 2.72 -10.21 -22.51
N LEU A 126 2.36 -9.82 -23.72
CA LEU A 126 1.27 -8.89 -23.99
C LEU A 126 0.14 -9.58 -24.74
N GLU A 127 -1.10 -9.32 -24.34
CA GLU A 127 -2.29 -9.76 -25.07
C GLU A 127 -2.59 -8.79 -26.21
N LEU A 128 -3.08 -9.33 -27.33
CA LEU A 128 -3.46 -8.56 -28.50
C LEU A 128 -4.94 -8.71 -28.81
N ILE A 129 -5.56 -7.60 -29.19
CA ILE A 129 -6.93 -7.52 -29.66
C ILE A 129 -6.89 -7.19 -31.16
N GLU A 130 -7.62 -7.97 -31.96
CA GLU A 130 -7.78 -7.68 -33.39
C GLU A 130 -8.82 -6.57 -33.57
N LYS A 131 -8.49 -5.56 -34.38
CA LYS A 131 -9.39 -4.44 -34.68
C LYS A 131 -10.39 -4.85 -35.75
N GLU A 132 -11.63 -4.38 -35.64
CA GLU A 132 -12.66 -4.60 -36.69
C GLU A 132 -12.23 -4.10 -38.07
N THR A 133 -11.44 -3.02 -38.12
CA THR A 133 -10.90 -2.44 -39.36
C THR A 133 -9.67 -3.19 -39.91
N GLY A 134 -9.29 -4.31 -39.30
CA GLY A 134 -8.05 -5.02 -39.55
C GLY A 134 -6.86 -4.45 -38.76
N GLY A 135 -5.92 -5.33 -38.42
CA GLY A 135 -4.73 -5.02 -37.61
C GLY A 135 -4.93 -5.29 -36.13
N TRP A 136 -3.94 -4.93 -35.31
CA TRP A 136 -3.88 -5.31 -33.89
C TRP A 136 -3.76 -4.09 -32.97
N THR A 137 -4.19 -4.24 -31.72
CA THR A 137 -3.86 -3.36 -30.60
C THR A 137 -3.45 -4.21 -29.40
N VAL A 138 -2.68 -3.64 -28.49
CA VAL A 138 -2.31 -4.30 -27.23
C VAL A 138 -3.43 -4.08 -26.24
N ARG A 139 -3.90 -5.16 -25.59
CA ARG A 139 -4.68 -5.02 -24.36
C ARG A 139 -3.70 -4.62 -23.25
N PRO A 140 -3.89 -3.46 -22.59
CA PRO A 140 -3.01 -3.08 -21.50
C PRO A 140 -3.00 -4.16 -20.41
N PRO A 141 -1.83 -4.50 -19.84
CA PRO A 141 -1.70 -5.50 -18.79
C PRO A 141 -2.64 -5.24 -17.61
N VAL A 142 -3.12 -6.31 -16.99
CA VAL A 142 -3.84 -6.26 -15.71
C VAL A 142 -2.80 -6.49 -14.61
N PRO A 143 -2.47 -5.46 -13.80
CA PRO A 143 -1.50 -5.62 -12.72
C PRO A 143 -2.04 -6.53 -11.62
N GLU A 144 -1.12 -7.10 -10.84
CA GLU A 144 -1.47 -7.75 -9.58
C GLU A 144 -1.99 -6.73 -8.58
N THR A 145 -2.98 -7.13 -7.79
CA THR A 145 -3.59 -6.30 -6.77
C THR A 145 -3.37 -6.88 -5.38
N GLN A 146 -3.33 -6.00 -4.40
CA GLN A 146 -3.21 -6.33 -2.98
C GLN A 146 -4.44 -5.85 -2.21
N SER A 147 -4.60 -6.38 -1.02
CA SER A 147 -5.62 -5.97 -0.07
C SER A 147 -5.01 -5.32 1.17
N CYS A 148 -5.77 -4.43 1.80
CA CYS A 148 -5.38 -3.74 3.03
C CYS A 148 -6.54 -3.79 4.02
N THR A 149 -6.24 -4.15 5.27
CA THR A 149 -7.20 -4.09 6.37
C THR A 149 -6.87 -2.88 7.24
N ILE A 150 -7.85 -2.03 7.52
CA ILE A 150 -7.70 -0.84 8.37
C ILE A 150 -8.63 -0.99 9.58
N LEU A 151 -8.10 -0.72 10.77
CA LEU A 151 -8.83 -0.70 12.03
C LEU A 151 -8.82 0.71 12.60
N ALA A 152 -10.00 1.31 12.75
CA ALA A 152 -10.14 2.70 13.17
C ALA A 152 -11.15 2.86 14.32
N PRO A 153 -10.90 3.76 15.28
CA PRO A 153 -11.92 4.18 16.22
C PRO A 153 -13.13 4.74 15.47
N SER A 154 -14.34 4.40 15.92
CA SER A 154 -15.58 4.80 15.25
C SER A 154 -15.80 6.32 15.15
N HIS A 155 -15.11 7.09 15.99
CA HIS A 155 -15.16 8.55 16.04
C HIS A 155 -14.06 9.24 15.21
N ALA A 156 -13.20 8.49 14.51
CA ALA A 156 -12.16 9.02 13.64
C ALA A 156 -12.60 9.05 12.17
N ALA A 157 -12.38 10.17 11.49
CA ALA A 157 -12.57 10.29 10.05
C ALA A 157 -11.33 9.76 9.32
N VAL A 158 -11.50 8.70 8.53
CA VAL A 158 -10.41 8.02 7.83
C VAL A 158 -10.33 8.49 6.38
N THR A 159 -9.10 8.64 5.89
CA THR A 159 -8.79 8.91 4.49
C THR A 159 -7.75 7.93 3.98
N VAL A 160 -7.88 7.54 2.71
CA VAL A 160 -7.00 6.62 2.03
C VAL A 160 -6.56 7.27 0.73
N ASN A 161 -5.25 7.50 0.58
CA ASN A 161 -4.67 8.25 -0.53
C ASN A 161 -5.34 9.63 -0.74
N GLY A 162 -5.77 10.26 0.35
CA GLY A 162 -6.47 11.55 0.34
C GLY A 162 -7.96 11.49 0.00
N GLN A 163 -8.51 10.30 -0.33
CA GLN A 163 -9.94 10.10 -0.51
C GLN A 163 -10.63 9.74 0.81
N PRO A 164 -11.82 10.28 1.11
CA PRO A 164 -12.55 9.93 2.33
C PRO A 164 -13.03 8.49 2.30
N LEU A 165 -12.82 7.76 3.41
CA LEU A 165 -13.33 6.42 3.64
C LEU A 165 -14.44 6.50 4.71
N PRO A 166 -15.71 6.63 4.31
CA PRO A 166 -16.81 6.83 5.24
C PRO A 166 -17.14 5.54 6.02
N ALA A 167 -17.69 5.70 7.23
CA ALA A 167 -17.99 4.60 8.14
C ALA A 167 -19.02 3.59 7.60
N ASP A 168 -19.89 4.00 6.67
CA ASP A 168 -20.86 3.11 6.00
C ASP A 168 -20.21 2.13 5.01
N GLN A 169 -18.94 2.35 4.66
CA GLN A 169 -18.11 1.42 3.89
C GLN A 169 -17.28 0.48 4.77
N SER A 170 -17.47 0.51 6.09
CA SER A 170 -16.87 -0.51 6.97
C SER A 170 -17.42 -1.90 6.62
N THR A 171 -16.53 -2.89 6.61
CA THR A 171 -16.90 -4.30 6.36
C THR A 171 -17.34 -5.00 7.64
N GLY A 172 -17.13 -4.36 8.79
CA GLY A 172 -17.64 -4.78 10.08
C GLY A 172 -17.16 -3.88 11.21
N SER A 173 -17.47 -4.30 12.42
CA SER A 173 -16.93 -3.73 13.64
C SER A 173 -16.51 -4.86 14.58
N ARG A 174 -15.54 -4.58 15.44
CA ARG A 174 -15.13 -5.48 16.51
C ARG A 174 -14.87 -4.71 17.78
N THR A 175 -14.99 -5.38 18.92
CA THR A 175 -14.62 -4.81 20.21
C THR A 175 -13.15 -4.41 20.20
N ALA A 176 -12.85 -3.25 20.75
CA ALA A 176 -11.49 -2.78 20.87
C ALA A 176 -10.70 -3.66 21.85
N THR A 177 -9.46 -3.97 21.46
CA THR A 177 -8.54 -4.78 22.26
C THR A 177 -8.42 -4.22 23.68
N GLY A 178 -8.52 -5.09 24.68
CA GLY A 178 -8.39 -4.75 26.10
C GLY A 178 -9.68 -4.30 26.78
N TYR A 179 -10.80 -4.25 26.05
CA TYR A 179 -12.12 -3.88 26.57
C TYR A 179 -13.18 -4.97 26.40
N GLU A 180 -12.79 -6.19 26.02
CA GLU A 180 -13.69 -7.31 25.72
C GLU A 180 -14.63 -7.67 26.88
N ASP A 181 -14.20 -7.40 28.11
CA ASP A 181 -14.92 -7.72 29.33
C ASP A 181 -15.87 -6.60 29.81
N LEU A 182 -15.95 -5.47 29.10
CA LEU A 182 -16.93 -4.43 29.40
C LEU A 182 -18.29 -4.74 28.77
N ALA A 183 -19.37 -4.48 29.52
CA ALA A 183 -20.73 -4.59 29.00
C ALA A 183 -20.97 -3.65 27.80
N ASP A 184 -20.50 -2.40 27.91
CA ASP A 184 -20.60 -1.36 26.87
C ASP A 184 -19.23 -1.10 26.23
N ALA A 185 -18.58 -2.16 25.76
CA ALA A 185 -17.23 -2.08 25.21
C ALA A 185 -17.16 -1.22 23.93
N PRO A 186 -16.17 -0.31 23.82
CA PRO A 186 -16.01 0.52 22.63
C PRO A 186 -15.64 -0.35 21.42
N GLN A 187 -16.17 0.05 20.26
CA GLN A 187 -16.00 -0.66 18.99
C GLN A 187 -15.02 0.09 18.08
N VAL A 188 -14.21 -0.68 17.37
CA VAL A 188 -13.41 -0.20 16.23
C VAL A 188 -14.06 -0.68 14.93
N LEU A 189 -14.03 0.17 13.91
CA LEU A 189 -14.49 -0.13 12.56
C LEU A 189 -13.38 -0.85 11.81
N GLU A 190 -13.76 -1.90 11.09
CA GLU A 190 -12.88 -2.66 10.19
C GLU A 190 -13.22 -2.31 8.75
N TYR A 191 -12.20 -1.94 7.98
CA TYR A 191 -12.30 -1.70 6.54
C TYR A 191 -11.44 -2.70 5.82
N LYS A 192 -11.97 -3.32 4.76
CA LYS A 192 -11.20 -4.15 3.84
C LYS A 192 -11.21 -3.50 2.48
N LEU A 193 -10.02 -3.09 2.05
CA LEU A 193 -9.81 -2.49 0.74
C LEU A 193 -9.16 -3.54 -0.15
N ASP A 194 -9.84 -3.90 -1.22
CA ASP A 194 -9.33 -4.82 -2.24
C ASP A 194 -8.99 -4.06 -3.52
N GLY A 195 -8.24 -4.72 -4.41
CA GLY A 195 -7.96 -4.16 -5.74
C GLY A 195 -6.96 -3.01 -5.75
N LEU A 196 -6.14 -2.88 -4.70
CA LEU A 196 -5.11 -1.84 -4.62
C LEU A 196 -3.88 -2.27 -5.42
N LEU A 197 -3.29 -1.34 -6.18
CA LEU A 197 -2.08 -1.52 -6.96
C LEU A 197 -0.81 -1.27 -6.13
N ALA A 198 -0.94 -0.53 -5.03
CA ALA A 198 0.16 -0.20 -4.11
C ALA A 198 -0.32 -0.15 -2.66
N ALA A 199 0.64 -0.09 -1.72
CA ALA A 199 0.33 0.12 -0.31
C ALA A 199 -0.33 1.50 -0.13
N PRO A 200 -1.54 1.57 0.44
CA PRO A 200 -2.26 2.82 0.54
C PRO A 200 -1.63 3.72 1.61
N GLU A 201 -1.68 5.02 1.38
CA GLU A 201 -1.39 6.03 2.39
C GLU A 201 -2.64 6.28 3.22
N VAL A 202 -2.63 5.83 4.48
CA VAL A 202 -3.76 5.97 5.39
C VAL A 202 -3.51 7.13 6.35
N ALA A 203 -4.50 7.99 6.52
CA ALA A 203 -4.49 9.07 7.50
C ALA A 203 -5.86 9.18 8.16
N ALA A 204 -5.90 9.64 9.41
CA ALA A 204 -7.15 9.88 10.11
C ALA A 204 -7.08 11.10 11.02
N VAL A 205 -8.23 11.73 11.20
CA VAL A 205 -8.41 12.93 12.04
C VAL A 205 -9.67 12.78 12.89
N LEU A 206 -9.67 13.39 14.07
CA LEU A 206 -10.86 13.56 14.89
C LEU A 206 -11.73 14.71 14.37
N GLU A 207 -12.96 14.83 14.91
CA GLU A 207 -13.90 15.90 14.54
C GLU A 207 -13.33 17.31 14.77
N ASP A 208 -12.49 17.47 15.79
CA ASP A 208 -11.80 18.73 16.11
C ASP A 208 -10.57 19.02 15.22
N GLY A 209 -10.26 18.14 14.27
CA GLY A 209 -9.12 18.23 13.37
C GLY A 209 -7.81 17.68 13.93
N THR A 210 -7.81 17.12 15.14
CA THR A 210 -6.62 16.49 15.72
C THR A 210 -6.23 15.24 14.94
N ALA A 211 -4.96 15.13 14.57
CA ALA A 211 -4.45 13.97 13.85
C ALA A 211 -4.37 12.71 14.73
N CYS A 212 -4.83 11.59 14.18
CA CYS A 212 -4.65 10.26 14.75
C CYS A 212 -3.28 9.68 14.36
N THR A 213 -2.76 8.79 15.20
CA THR A 213 -1.54 8.04 14.91
C THR A 213 -1.88 6.81 14.07
N VAL A 214 -1.12 6.56 13.02
CA VAL A 214 -1.29 5.41 12.12
C VAL A 214 -0.05 4.51 12.24
N GLN A 215 -0.26 3.23 12.52
CA GLN A 215 0.80 2.25 12.72
C GLN A 215 0.49 0.94 12.00
N ALA A 216 1.53 0.14 11.73
CA ALA A 216 1.36 -1.23 11.28
C ALA A 216 0.92 -2.10 12.47
N GLY A 217 -0.24 -2.71 12.35
CA GLY A 217 -0.80 -3.68 13.28
C GLY A 217 -0.35 -5.11 12.98
N LYS A 218 -0.99 -6.06 13.67
CA LYS A 218 -0.75 -7.50 13.45
C LYS A 218 -1.21 -7.91 12.04
N ASP A 219 -0.54 -8.93 11.48
CA ASP A 219 -0.86 -9.51 10.17
C ASP A 219 -0.86 -8.51 9.00
N GLY A 220 -0.15 -7.39 9.13
CA GLY A 220 -0.06 -6.35 8.11
C GLY A 220 -1.28 -5.42 8.03
N ALA A 221 -2.18 -5.46 9.02
CA ALA A 221 -3.26 -4.49 9.14
C ALA A 221 -2.70 -3.09 9.46
N VAL A 222 -3.47 -2.06 9.15
CA VAL A 222 -3.20 -0.68 9.58
C VAL A 222 -4.06 -0.39 10.80
N GLU A 223 -3.42 -0.02 11.91
CA GLU A 223 -4.09 0.35 13.16
C GLU A 223 -4.03 1.85 13.35
N ILE A 224 -5.19 2.46 13.59
CA ILE A 224 -5.35 3.88 13.85
C ILE A 224 -5.64 4.06 15.34
N THR A 225 -4.87 4.93 15.98
CA THR A 225 -5.03 5.29 17.40
C THR A 225 -5.40 6.76 17.49
N ALA A 226 -6.54 7.07 18.10
CA ALA A 226 -6.89 8.44 18.44
C ALA A 226 -6.06 8.91 19.65
N PRO A 227 -5.60 10.17 19.68
CA PRO A 227 -4.94 10.71 20.86
C PRO A 227 -5.93 10.85 22.02
N VAL A 228 -5.43 10.75 23.25
CA VAL A 228 -6.23 11.07 24.43
C VAL A 228 -6.51 12.58 24.47
N PRO A 229 -7.75 13.02 24.76
CA PRO A 229 -8.06 14.43 24.87
C PRO A 229 -7.16 15.14 25.88
N ALA A 230 -6.63 16.31 25.52
CA ALA A 230 -5.66 17.05 26.34
C ALA A 230 -6.17 17.34 27.77
N ALA A 231 -7.48 17.53 27.93
CA ALA A 231 -8.12 17.75 29.23
C ALA A 231 -8.08 16.52 30.15
N GLN A 232 -8.00 15.30 29.59
CA GLN A 232 -7.96 14.05 30.34
C GLN A 232 -6.53 13.51 30.52
N GLN A 233 -5.56 13.98 29.71
CA GLN A 233 -4.20 13.44 29.66
C GLN A 233 -3.53 13.33 31.04
N GLN A 234 -3.56 14.40 31.83
CA GLN A 234 -2.89 14.44 33.12
C GLN A 234 -3.56 13.47 34.11
N GLU A 235 -4.89 13.52 34.22
CA GLU A 235 -5.66 12.67 35.12
C GLU A 235 -5.48 11.18 34.79
N LEU A 236 -5.53 10.82 33.51
CA LEU A 236 -5.30 9.45 33.04
C LEU A 236 -3.88 8.98 33.34
N THR A 237 -2.87 9.85 33.13
CA THR A 237 -1.47 9.52 33.39
C THR A 237 -1.21 9.31 34.88
N ASP A 238 -1.74 10.18 35.74
CA ASP A 238 -1.63 10.05 37.19
C ASP A 238 -2.34 8.78 37.68
N PHE A 239 -3.53 8.48 37.14
CA PHE A 239 -4.21 7.22 37.40
C PHE A 239 -3.36 6.01 37.01
N ALA A 240 -2.79 6.00 35.80
CA ALA A 240 -2.00 4.89 35.27
C ALA A 240 -0.76 4.60 36.14
N TRP A 241 -0.02 5.64 36.56
CA TRP A 241 1.12 5.48 37.47
C TRP A 241 0.70 4.93 38.83
N ASN A 242 -0.36 5.49 39.42
CA ASN A 242 -0.84 5.03 40.72
C ASN A 242 -1.34 3.59 40.67
N ALA A 243 -2.04 3.20 39.60
CA ALA A 243 -2.52 1.85 39.40
C ALA A 243 -1.37 0.86 39.15
N ALA A 244 -0.38 1.23 38.33
CA ALA A 244 0.81 0.42 38.10
C ALA A 244 1.61 0.21 39.40
N HIS A 245 1.84 1.27 40.18
CA HIS A 245 2.54 1.18 41.46
C HIS A 245 1.78 0.33 42.47
N ALA A 246 0.47 0.50 42.58
CA ALA A 246 -0.36 -0.31 43.46
C ALA A 246 -0.34 -1.79 43.07
N TYR A 247 -0.39 -2.10 41.77
CA TYR A 247 -0.32 -3.47 41.28
C TYR A 247 1.04 -4.11 41.53
N VAL A 248 2.15 -3.41 41.22
CA VAL A 248 3.51 -3.92 41.49
C VAL A 248 3.70 -4.19 42.97
N ARG A 249 3.33 -3.23 43.83
CA ARG A 249 3.41 -3.42 45.30
C ARG A 249 2.55 -4.59 45.76
N TYR A 250 1.36 -4.77 45.23
CA TYR A 250 0.50 -5.88 45.58
C TYR A 250 1.15 -7.23 45.22
N VAL A 251 1.64 -7.38 43.99
CA VAL A 251 2.34 -8.59 43.51
C VAL A 251 3.61 -8.87 44.32
N SER A 252 4.30 -7.81 44.77
CA SER A 252 5.52 -7.87 45.58
C SER A 252 5.29 -8.00 47.09
N ARG A 253 4.03 -8.14 47.54
CA ARG A 253 3.63 -8.20 48.97
C ARG A 253 3.90 -6.93 49.79
N ASP A 254 4.03 -5.79 49.12
CA ASP A 254 4.24 -4.47 49.72
C ASP A 254 2.94 -3.68 49.91
N ALA A 255 1.83 -4.20 49.42
CA ALA A 255 0.50 -3.63 49.57
C ALA A 255 -0.57 -4.71 49.77
N ALA A 256 -1.64 -4.37 50.50
CA ALA A 256 -2.81 -5.22 50.64
C ALA A 256 -3.72 -5.15 49.40
N PHE A 257 -4.56 -6.16 49.17
CA PHE A 257 -5.51 -6.16 48.05
C PHE A 257 -6.39 -4.90 48.01
N GLY A 258 -6.82 -4.39 49.15
CA GLY A 258 -7.64 -3.18 49.22
C GLY A 258 -6.97 -1.92 48.64
N GLU A 259 -5.63 -1.88 48.57
CA GLU A 259 -4.89 -0.76 47.98
C GLU A 259 -4.84 -0.81 46.45
N VAL A 260 -4.90 -2.01 45.85
CA VAL A 260 -5.02 -2.16 44.39
C VAL A 260 -6.47 -2.17 43.92
N ASP A 261 -7.40 -2.69 44.74
CA ASP A 261 -8.84 -2.81 44.42
C ASP A 261 -9.48 -1.47 44.04
N VAL A 262 -9.01 -0.36 44.62
CA VAL A 262 -9.51 0.99 44.30
C VAL A 262 -9.27 1.39 42.84
N TYR A 263 -8.33 0.74 42.14
CA TYR A 263 -8.04 0.99 40.73
C TYR A 263 -8.73 0.00 39.80
N LEU A 264 -9.26 -1.12 40.28
CA LEU A 264 -9.81 -2.19 39.44
C LEU A 264 -11.29 -1.94 39.13
N HIS A 265 -11.70 -2.22 37.89
CA HIS A 265 -13.11 -2.18 37.52
C HIS A 265 -13.85 -3.33 38.24
N PRO A 266 -14.97 -3.07 38.95
CA PRO A 266 -15.63 -4.07 39.79
C PRO A 266 -16.22 -5.23 38.99
N ASP A 267 -16.66 -4.96 37.77
CA ASP A 267 -17.40 -5.90 36.92
C ASP A 267 -16.53 -6.57 35.84
N THR A 268 -15.20 -6.51 35.94
CA THR A 268 -14.30 -7.21 35.00
C THR A 268 -13.59 -8.40 35.65
N PRO A 269 -13.25 -9.45 34.88
CA PRO A 269 -12.48 -10.60 35.39
C PRO A 269 -11.10 -10.23 35.96
N LEU A 270 -10.53 -9.09 35.56
CA LEU A 270 -9.25 -8.60 36.08
C LEU A 270 -9.28 -8.52 37.61
N ARG A 271 -10.35 -7.95 38.20
CA ARG A 271 -10.44 -7.79 39.65
C ARG A 271 -10.32 -9.10 40.41
N GLU A 272 -11.04 -10.12 39.94
CA GLU A 272 -11.01 -11.46 40.55
C GLU A 272 -9.65 -12.13 40.34
N THR A 273 -9.04 -11.94 39.17
CA THR A 273 -7.71 -12.45 38.85
C THR A 273 -6.66 -11.85 39.79
N VAL A 274 -6.69 -10.54 40.01
CA VAL A 274 -5.80 -9.86 40.96
C VAL A 274 -6.08 -10.35 42.38
N ARG A 275 -7.36 -10.41 42.80
CA ARG A 275 -7.74 -10.83 44.16
C ARG A 275 -7.28 -12.24 44.52
N THR A 276 -7.24 -13.14 43.55
CA THR A 276 -6.89 -14.55 43.74
C THR A 276 -5.44 -14.86 43.42
N PHE A 277 -4.66 -13.86 43.02
CA PHE A 277 -3.25 -14.01 42.68
C PHE A 277 -2.42 -14.40 43.92
N ASP A 278 -1.81 -15.58 43.88
CA ASP A 278 -0.99 -16.08 44.98
C ASP A 278 0.40 -15.44 44.97
N THR A 279 0.62 -14.49 45.87
CA THR A 279 1.91 -13.81 46.06
C THR A 279 2.79 -14.52 47.09
N TYR A 280 2.37 -15.65 47.69
CA TYR A 280 3.03 -16.29 48.84
C TYR A 280 4.54 -16.52 48.63
N TRP A 281 4.94 -16.88 47.42
CA TRP A 281 6.34 -17.18 47.07
C TRP A 281 7.20 -15.95 46.75
N TYR A 282 6.66 -14.73 46.84
CA TYR A 282 7.46 -13.53 46.66
C TYR A 282 8.49 -13.41 47.80
N THR A 283 9.74 -13.11 47.43
CA THR A 283 10.89 -13.08 48.36
C THR A 283 10.76 -11.92 49.34
N ASP A 284 10.96 -12.19 50.63
CA ASP A 284 11.06 -11.15 51.65
C ASP A 284 12.24 -10.21 51.34
N HIS A 285 12.04 -8.92 51.59
CA HIS A 285 13.01 -7.89 51.25
C HIS A 285 12.97 -6.74 52.27
N ASN A 286 14.05 -5.96 52.34
CA ASN A 286 14.23 -4.89 53.33
C ASN A 286 13.59 -3.58 52.90
N SER A 287 13.68 -3.27 51.61
CA SER A 287 13.12 -2.05 51.02
C SER A 287 12.93 -2.21 49.52
N ALA A 288 12.03 -1.41 48.96
CA ALA A 288 11.84 -1.33 47.53
C ALA A 288 11.47 0.09 47.09
N THR A 289 11.89 0.46 45.88
CA THR A 289 11.64 1.78 45.29
C THR A 289 11.36 1.67 43.80
N PHE A 290 10.62 2.65 43.27
CA PHE A 290 10.43 2.82 41.83
C PHE A 290 11.53 3.70 41.25
N ALA A 291 12.00 3.35 40.05
CA ALA A 291 12.99 4.09 39.30
C ALA A 291 12.71 4.01 37.80
N ASN A 292 13.35 4.89 37.02
CA ASN A 292 13.32 4.87 35.55
C ASN A 292 11.89 4.82 34.96
N GLU A 293 11.00 5.64 35.53
CA GLU A 293 9.61 5.79 35.07
C GLU A 293 9.56 6.53 33.72
N GLU A 294 8.96 5.88 32.72
CA GLU A 294 8.82 6.38 31.36
C GLU A 294 7.39 6.13 30.85
N LEU A 295 6.71 7.19 30.41
CA LEU A 295 5.46 7.08 29.66
C LEU A 295 5.80 6.87 28.19
N LEU A 296 5.38 5.73 27.61
CA LEU A 296 5.72 5.38 26.23
C LEU A 296 4.67 5.86 25.24
N ALA A 297 3.39 5.57 25.52
CA ALA A 297 2.31 5.89 24.61
C ALA A 297 0.97 5.98 25.34
N THR A 298 0.03 6.69 24.74
CA THR A 298 -1.35 6.78 25.19
C THR A 298 -2.28 6.77 23.98
N GLY A 299 -3.47 6.22 24.12
CA GLY A 299 -4.49 6.28 23.07
C GLY A 299 -5.90 6.26 23.62
N SER A 300 -6.81 6.82 22.85
CA SER A 300 -8.24 6.79 23.11
C SER A 300 -8.93 5.88 22.08
N VAL A 301 -9.91 5.12 22.55
CA VAL A 301 -10.84 4.37 21.71
C VAL A 301 -12.23 5.02 21.75
N SER A 302 -12.54 5.72 22.85
CA SER A 302 -13.70 6.60 23.01
C SER A 302 -13.44 7.63 24.11
N ASP A 303 -14.38 8.55 24.32
CA ASP A 303 -14.27 9.59 25.36
C ASP A 303 -14.13 9.04 26.79
N THR A 304 -14.56 7.79 27.02
CA THR A 304 -14.55 7.14 28.33
C THR A 304 -13.61 5.94 28.41
N CYS A 305 -12.95 5.56 27.32
CA CYS A 305 -12.07 4.39 27.26
C CYS A 305 -10.73 4.75 26.63
N CYS A 306 -9.67 4.71 27.43
CA CYS A 306 -8.32 5.11 27.07
C CYS A 306 -7.30 4.08 27.57
N TRP A 307 -6.18 3.95 26.88
CA TRP A 307 -5.09 3.07 27.29
C TRP A 307 -3.80 3.86 27.47
N VAL A 308 -2.94 3.34 28.34
CA VAL A 308 -1.61 3.90 28.66
C VAL A 308 -0.58 2.79 28.58
N GLU A 309 0.53 3.05 27.91
CA GLU A 309 1.70 2.19 27.90
C GLU A 309 2.85 2.89 28.62
N LEU A 310 3.45 2.19 29.58
CA LEU A 310 4.50 2.73 30.44
C LEU A 310 5.56 1.69 30.79
N LYS A 311 6.73 2.18 31.17
CA LYS A 311 7.85 1.40 31.70
C LYS A 311 8.32 1.97 33.02
N LEU A 312 8.69 1.09 33.93
CA LEU A 312 9.31 1.44 35.21
C LEU A 312 10.20 0.29 35.68
N GLU A 313 11.07 0.58 36.62
CA GLU A 313 11.87 -0.41 37.33
C GLU A 313 11.46 -0.45 38.79
N TYR A 314 11.29 -1.65 39.33
CA TYR A 314 11.12 -1.89 40.75
C TYR A 314 12.43 -2.42 41.33
N LEU A 315 13.12 -1.58 42.09
CA LEU A 315 14.40 -1.88 42.73
C LEU A 315 14.12 -2.47 44.11
N VAL A 316 14.54 -3.71 44.34
CA VAL A 316 14.23 -4.47 45.56
C VAL A 316 15.53 -4.85 46.27
N ASP A 317 15.73 -4.36 47.49
CA ASP A 317 16.86 -4.76 48.34
C ASP A 317 16.49 -6.01 49.15
N ILE A 318 17.04 -7.16 48.76
CA ILE A 318 16.86 -8.45 49.49
C ILE A 318 17.92 -8.65 50.60
N GLY A 319 18.60 -7.57 51.00
CA GLY A 319 19.52 -7.49 52.14
C GLY A 319 20.98 -7.80 51.85
N TYR A 320 21.27 -8.58 50.80
CA TYR A 320 22.64 -8.87 50.35
C TYR A 320 22.93 -8.41 48.91
N ARG A 321 21.89 -7.95 48.20
CA ARG A 321 21.99 -7.33 46.87
C ARG A 321 20.69 -6.59 46.56
N GLU A 322 20.78 -5.66 45.62
CA GLU A 322 19.63 -5.08 44.95
C GLU A 322 19.25 -5.93 43.73
N VAL A 323 17.95 -6.10 43.49
CA VAL A 323 17.37 -6.76 42.31
C VAL A 323 16.50 -5.75 41.58
N THR A 324 16.79 -5.53 40.30
CA THR A 324 15.96 -4.73 39.41
C THR A 324 14.93 -5.60 38.73
N ILE A 325 13.64 -5.29 38.92
CA ILE A 325 12.53 -5.93 38.24
C ILE A 325 12.01 -4.94 37.18
N PRO A 326 12.27 -5.20 35.88
CA PRO A 326 11.73 -4.37 34.83
C PRO A 326 10.22 -4.61 34.69
N VAL A 327 9.46 -3.53 34.57
CA VAL A 327 8.02 -3.55 34.41
C VAL A 327 7.67 -2.78 33.14
N HIS A 328 6.96 -3.44 32.23
CA HIS A 328 6.43 -2.85 31.01
C HIS A 328 4.96 -3.24 30.90
N TYR A 329 4.08 -2.27 31.11
CA TYR A 329 2.64 -2.49 31.09
C TYR A 329 1.95 -1.69 30.01
N ARG A 330 0.93 -2.29 29.42
CA ARG A 330 -0.18 -1.60 28.77
C ARG A 330 -1.42 -1.75 29.64
N LEU A 331 -1.95 -0.62 30.09
CA LEU A 331 -3.10 -0.52 30.98
C LEU A 331 -4.30 -0.03 30.17
N TYR A 332 -5.41 -0.76 30.22
CA TYR A 332 -6.68 -0.38 29.59
C TYR A 332 -7.61 0.17 30.66
N ALA A 333 -8.04 1.43 30.50
CA ALA A 333 -8.79 2.16 31.49
C ALA A 333 -10.16 2.61 30.94
N ALA A 334 -11.19 2.50 31.77
CA ALA A 334 -12.50 3.05 31.49
C ALA A 334 -12.97 3.96 32.63
N GLN A 335 -13.76 4.98 32.30
CA GLN A 335 -14.41 5.82 33.31
C GLN A 335 -15.64 5.10 33.89
N LEU A 336 -15.70 5.05 35.21
CA LEU A 336 -16.85 4.59 35.99
C LEU A 336 -17.15 5.64 37.07
N ASP A 337 -18.35 6.20 37.05
CA ASP A 337 -18.80 7.24 38.00
C ASP A 337 -17.84 8.43 38.15
N GLY A 338 -17.20 8.84 37.04
CA GLY A 338 -16.27 9.96 37.00
C GLY A 338 -14.86 9.65 37.52
N ALA A 339 -14.51 8.38 37.72
CA ALA A 339 -13.17 7.94 38.05
C ALA A 339 -12.66 6.88 37.05
N TRP A 340 -11.37 6.90 36.75
CA TRP A 340 -10.73 5.86 35.94
C TRP A 340 -10.62 4.54 36.69
N LYS A 341 -10.84 3.43 35.98
CA LYS A 341 -10.72 2.06 36.47
C LYS A 341 -10.03 1.18 35.43
N LEU A 342 -9.16 0.28 35.89
CA LEU A 342 -8.50 -0.73 35.08
C LEU A 342 -9.50 -1.80 34.68
N VAL A 343 -9.66 -1.95 33.38
CA VAL A 343 -10.51 -2.96 32.74
C VAL A 343 -9.70 -4.22 32.50
N SER A 344 -8.53 -4.04 31.88
CA SER A 344 -7.57 -5.07 31.53
C SER A 344 -6.15 -4.50 31.64
N MET A 345 -5.16 -5.39 31.70
CA MET A 345 -3.75 -5.02 31.66
C MET A 345 -2.93 -6.12 30.98
N GLU A 346 -1.91 -5.70 30.24
CA GLU A 346 -0.97 -6.58 29.55
C GLU A 346 0.46 -6.27 29.99
N SER A 347 1.25 -7.30 30.25
CA SER A 347 2.71 -7.19 30.35
C SER A 347 3.30 -7.41 28.98
N LEU A 348 4.11 -6.45 28.50
CA LEU A 348 4.68 -6.44 27.14
C LEU A 348 6.11 -6.98 27.08
#